data_AF-A0A957RHV2-F1
#
_entry.id   AF-A0A957RHV2-F1
#
_cell.length_a   1.000
_cell.length_b   1.000
_cell.length_c   1.000
_cell.angle_alpha   90.00
_cell.angle_beta   90.00
_cell.angle_gamma   90.00
#
_symmetry.space_group_name_H-M   'P 1'
#
loop_
_entity.id
_entity.type
_entity.pdbx_description
1 polymer ?
#
loop_
_entity_poly.entity_id
_entity_poly.type
_entity_poly.pdbx_seq_one_letter_code
_entity_poly.pdbx_strand_id
1 'polypeptide(L)'
;MDQPTFEQFISHLRSALHYLFDPVHLRRSPLVALLGLSGEFDQAAALQQLLTTAIRSLKPDDDEPPQSRAWRIYDTLNLQYVRQLDRDAVATQLGISERQMRREQRVAIEALAQQLWR
;
A
#
# COMPACT_ATOMS: atom_id res chain seq x y z
N MET A 1 -4.75 -25.55 -5.12
CA MET A 1 -5.14 -24.25 -4.56
C MET A 1 -5.24 -23.32 -5.73
N ASP A 2 -6.43 -22.77 -5.99
CA ASP A 2 -6.59 -21.79 -7.07
C ASP A 2 -5.73 -20.55 -6.74
N GLN A 3 -4.92 -20.12 -7.70
CA GLN A 3 -4.18 -18.87 -7.56
C GLN A 3 -5.19 -17.72 -7.51
N PRO A 4 -5.03 -16.75 -6.59
CA PRO A 4 -5.96 -15.64 -6.52
C PRO A 4 -5.91 -14.83 -7.82
N THR A 5 -7.01 -14.14 -8.12
CA THR A 5 -7.00 -13.13 -9.18
C THR A 5 -6.27 -11.87 -8.71
N PHE A 6 -5.85 -11.04 -9.66
CA PHE A 6 -5.24 -9.74 -9.35
C PHE A 6 -6.18 -8.84 -8.54
N GLU A 7 -7.49 -8.89 -8.80
CA GLU A 7 -8.50 -8.14 -8.04
C GLU A 7 -8.61 -8.63 -6.59
N GLN A 8 -8.56 -9.95 -6.36
CA GLN A 8 -8.53 -10.51 -5.01
C GLN A 8 -7.27 -10.07 -4.26
N PHE A 9 -6.12 -10.03 -4.93
CA PHE A 9 -4.89 -9.54 -4.34
C PHE A 9 -4.95 -8.05 -3.97
N ILE A 10 -5.51 -7.19 -4.84
CA ILE A 10 -5.76 -5.78 -4.50
C ILE A 10 -6.65 -5.67 -3.26
N SER A 11 -7.68 -6.51 -3.13
CA SER A 11 -8.55 -6.54 -1.96
C SER A 11 -7.78 -6.91 -0.68
N HIS A 12 -6.96 -7.97 -0.73
CA HIS A 12 -6.10 -8.36 0.39
C HIS A 12 -5.08 -7.27 0.74
N LEU A 13 -4.46 -6.63 -0.27
CA LEU A 13 -3.51 -5.53 -0.10
C LEU A 13 -4.16 -4.33 0.58
N ARG A 14 -5.35 -3.92 0.12
CA ARG A 14 -6.11 -2.84 0.75
C ARG A 14 -6.40 -3.11 2.22
N SER A 15 -6.81 -4.34 2.54
CA SER A 15 -7.07 -4.75 3.93
C SER A 15 -5.80 -4.71 4.78
N ALA A 16 -4.70 -5.29 4.29
CA ALA A 16 -3.42 -5.30 4.99
C ALA A 16 -2.86 -3.89 5.21
N LEU A 17 -3.00 -2.98 4.23
CA LEU A 17 -2.62 -1.58 4.37
C LEU A 17 -3.47 -0.84 5.42
N HIS A 18 -4.77 -1.11 5.46
CA HIS A 18 -5.64 -0.52 6.49
C HIS A 18 -5.23 -0.94 7.91
N TYR A 19 -4.76 -2.16 8.06
CA TYR A 19 -4.30 -2.74 9.33
C TYR A 19 -2.77 -2.85 9.43
N LEU A 20 -2.02 -1.96 8.77
CA LEU A 20 -0.56 -2.08 8.61
C LEU A 20 0.23 -2.15 9.93
N PHE A 21 -0.34 -1.65 11.03
CA PHE A 21 0.28 -1.67 12.36
C PHE A 21 -0.45 -2.59 13.35
N ASP A 22 -1.36 -3.45 12.86
CA ASP A 22 -2.02 -4.46 13.66
C ASP A 22 -1.43 -5.86 13.36
N PRO A 23 -0.57 -6.40 14.24
CA PRO A 23 0.10 -7.67 13.99
C PRO A 23 -0.86 -8.86 13.97
N VAL A 24 -2.02 -8.77 14.62
CA VAL A 24 -3.02 -9.86 14.62
C VAL A 24 -3.69 -9.95 13.26
N HIS A 25 -4.05 -8.80 12.67
CA HIS A 25 -4.62 -8.75 11.32
C HIS A 25 -3.60 -9.14 10.26
N LEU A 26 -2.36 -8.64 10.35
CA LEU A 26 -1.33 -8.96 9.36
C LEU A 26 -0.97 -10.45 9.34
N ARG A 27 -0.85 -11.10 10.51
CA ARG A 27 -0.56 -12.54 10.57
C ARG A 27 -1.62 -13.40 9.88
N ARG A 28 -2.87 -12.94 9.88
CA ARG A 28 -4.00 -13.65 9.25
C ARG A 28 -4.22 -13.27 7.79
N SER A 29 -3.42 -12.34 7.26
CA SER A 29 -3.56 -11.88 5.89
C SER A 29 -3.19 -13.01 4.91
N PRO A 30 -4.02 -13.26 3.88
CA PRO A 30 -3.66 -14.18 2.79
C PRO A 30 -2.36 -13.78 2.08
N LEU A 31 -1.96 -12.50 2.16
CA LEU A 31 -0.70 -12.01 1.60
C LEU A 31 0.53 -12.69 2.20
N VAL A 32 0.47 -13.21 3.43
CA VAL A 32 1.58 -13.95 4.03
C VAL A 32 1.95 -15.14 3.15
N ALA A 33 0.96 -15.91 2.70
CA ALA A 33 1.21 -17.04 1.81
C ALA A 33 1.53 -16.58 0.38
N LEU A 34 0.79 -15.61 -0.14
CA LEU A 34 0.93 -15.14 -1.52
C LEU A 34 2.26 -14.46 -1.81
N LEU A 35 2.88 -13.85 -0.79
CA LEU A 35 4.19 -13.19 -0.90
C LEU A 35 5.33 -14.07 -0.38
N GLY A 36 5.09 -15.36 -0.15
CA GLY A 36 6.13 -16.32 0.25
C GLY A 36 6.67 -16.14 1.67
N LEU A 37 5.92 -15.47 2.56
CA LEU A 37 6.35 -15.15 3.93
C LEU A 37 5.96 -16.24 4.95
N SER A 38 5.33 -17.35 4.53
CA SER A 38 4.88 -18.40 5.44
C SER A 38 6.00 -19.04 6.27
N GLY A 39 7.24 -19.00 5.79
CA GLY A 39 8.42 -19.52 6.50
C GLY A 39 9.05 -18.55 7.50
N GLU A 40 8.60 -17.30 7.53
CA GLU A 40 9.14 -16.28 8.44
C GLU A 40 8.76 -16.57 9.89
N PHE A 41 9.70 -16.33 10.82
CA PHE A 41 9.47 -16.51 12.25
C PHE A 41 8.37 -15.58 12.76
N ASP A 42 8.39 -14.31 12.33
CA ASP A 42 7.32 -13.35 12.57
C ASP A 42 6.72 -12.87 11.25
N GLN A 43 5.73 -13.62 10.79
CA GLN A 43 4.99 -13.34 9.54
C GLN A 43 4.33 -11.95 9.53
N ALA A 44 3.90 -11.45 10.68
CA ALA A 44 3.25 -10.15 10.77
C ALA A 44 4.27 -9.02 10.58
N ALA A 45 5.40 -9.10 11.28
CA ALA A 45 6.50 -8.16 11.14
C ALA A 45 7.09 -8.20 9.72
N ALA A 46 7.29 -9.40 9.16
CA ALA A 46 7.78 -9.56 7.79
C ALA A 46 6.83 -8.93 6.76
N LEU A 47 5.52 -9.14 6.88
CA LEU A 47 4.54 -8.53 5.99
C LEU A 47 4.52 -7.00 6.13
N GLN A 48 4.54 -6.48 7.36
CA GLN A 48 4.59 -5.04 7.61
C GLN A 48 5.84 -4.40 6.97
N GLN A 49 7.00 -5.02 7.17
CA GLN A 49 8.28 -4.56 6.63
C GLN A 49 8.27 -4.59 5.11
N LEU A 50 7.78 -5.67 4.50
CA LEU A 50 7.67 -5.80 3.06
C LEU A 50 6.79 -4.70 2.47
N LEU A 51 5.59 -4.49 3.02
CA LEU A 51 4.66 -3.46 2.52
C LEU A 51 5.22 -2.05 2.68
N THR A 52 5.82 -1.75 3.84
CA THR A 52 6.44 -0.44 4.10
C THR A 52 7.63 -0.18 3.17
N THR A 53 8.44 -1.21 2.92
CA THR A 53 9.59 -1.12 2.00
C THR A 53 9.13 -0.95 0.56
N ALA A 54 8.09 -1.68 0.14
CA ALA A 54 7.51 -1.54 -1.19
C ALA A 54 6.94 -0.13 -1.41
N ILE A 55 6.22 0.44 -0.43
CA ILE A 55 5.76 1.84 -0.49
C ILE A 55 6.95 2.81 -0.62
N ARG A 56 8.01 2.62 0.18
CA ARG A 56 9.20 3.48 0.14
C ARG A 56 9.92 3.40 -1.21
N SER A 57 9.94 2.22 -1.83
CA SER A 57 10.56 2.04 -3.15
C SER A 57 9.78 2.67 -4.32
N LEU A 58 8.53 3.09 -4.09
CA LEU A 58 7.77 3.90 -5.06
C LEU A 58 8.13 5.38 -5.00
N LYS A 59 8.97 5.81 -4.06
CA LYS A 59 9.41 7.20 -3.97
C LYS A 59 10.12 7.58 -5.29
N PRO A 60 9.65 8.60 -6.01
CA PRO A 60 10.33 9.05 -7.22
C PRO A 60 11.70 9.67 -6.89
N ASP A 61 12.54 9.75 -7.91
CA ASP A 61 13.80 10.49 -7.85
C ASP A 61 13.56 12.00 -7.70
N ASP A 62 14.54 12.71 -7.16
CA ASP A 62 14.41 14.14 -6.84
C ASP A 62 14.33 15.04 -8.09
N ASP A 63 14.65 14.52 -9.28
CA ASP A 63 14.50 15.19 -10.58
C ASP A 63 13.08 15.04 -11.17
N GLU A 64 12.26 14.13 -10.62
CA GLU A 64 10.88 13.97 -11.03
C GLU A 64 10.03 15.19 -10.61
N PRO A 65 9.24 15.80 -11.52
CA PRO A 65 8.44 16.97 -11.19
C PRO A 65 7.49 16.73 -10.00
N PRO A 66 7.43 17.60 -8.98
CA PRO A 66 6.64 17.36 -7.77
C PRO A 66 5.13 17.10 -7.99
N GLN A 67 4.57 17.56 -9.11
CA GLN A 67 3.16 17.37 -9.46
C GLN A 67 2.90 16.11 -10.30
N SER A 68 3.94 15.31 -10.53
CA SER A 68 3.84 14.12 -11.37
C SER A 68 2.94 13.06 -10.75
N ARG A 69 2.54 12.10 -11.58
CA ARG A 69 1.73 10.97 -11.15
C ARG A 69 2.49 10.08 -10.17
N ALA A 70 3.80 9.95 -10.33
CA ALA A 70 4.63 9.11 -9.48
C ALA A 70 4.66 9.65 -8.04
N TRP A 71 4.87 10.97 -7.88
CA TRP A 71 4.78 11.63 -6.58
C TRP A 71 3.41 11.47 -5.95
N ARG A 72 2.33 11.68 -6.72
CA ARG A 72 0.95 11.48 -6.22
C ARG A 72 0.69 10.07 -5.70
N ILE A 73 1.18 9.04 -6.39
CA ILE A 73 1.04 7.64 -5.95
C ILE A 73 1.80 7.42 -4.64
N TYR A 74 3.07 7.84 -4.59
CA TYR A 74 3.92 7.68 -3.41
C TYR A 74 3.33 8.41 -2.20
N ASP A 75 2.99 9.69 -2.35
CA ASP A 75 2.48 10.51 -1.25
C ASP A 75 1.13 9.98 -0.74
N THR A 76 0.25 9.53 -1.64
CA THR A 76 -1.02 8.91 -1.24
C THR A 76 -0.79 7.71 -0.32
N LEU A 77 0.13 6.80 -0.67
CA LEU A 77 0.41 5.61 0.13
C LEU A 77 1.17 5.95 1.42
N ASN A 78 2.20 6.79 1.31
CA ASN A 78 3.09 7.13 2.41
C ASN A 78 2.36 7.96 3.48
N LEU A 79 1.62 8.99 3.08
CA LEU A 79 0.86 9.82 4.02
C LEU A 79 -0.25 9.02 4.70
N GLN A 80 -1.01 8.24 3.93
CA GLN A 80 -2.16 7.54 4.48
C GLN A 80 -1.77 6.34 5.34
N TYR A 81 -0.85 5.49 4.88
CA TYR A 81 -0.59 4.20 5.52
C TYR A 81 0.66 4.21 6.39
N VAL A 82 1.77 4.80 5.92
CA VAL A 82 3.02 4.82 6.69
C VAL A 82 2.98 5.88 7.79
N ARG A 83 2.47 7.07 7.47
CA ARG A 83 2.30 8.18 8.43
C ARG A 83 0.95 8.15 9.16
N GLN A 84 0.05 7.23 8.82
CA GLN A 84 -1.25 7.02 9.47
C GLN A 84 -2.13 8.28 9.51
N LEU A 85 -2.05 9.12 8.48
CA LEU A 85 -2.99 10.24 8.34
C LEU A 85 -4.35 9.72 7.87
N ASP A 86 -5.42 10.34 8.37
CA ASP A 86 -6.74 10.10 7.85
C ASP A 86 -6.87 10.63 6.41
N ARG A 87 -7.91 10.16 5.71
CA ARG A 87 -8.09 10.51 4.28
C ARG A 87 -8.29 12.00 4.05
N ASP A 88 -8.85 12.72 5.01
CA ASP A 88 -9.18 14.14 4.86
C ASP A 88 -7.94 15.02 5.05
N ALA A 89 -7.06 14.66 6.00
CA ALA A 89 -5.74 15.26 6.15
C ALA A 89 -4.87 15.01 4.91
N VAL A 90 -4.89 13.79 4.35
CA VAL A 90 -4.15 13.50 3.12
C VAL A 90 -4.69 14.32 1.94
N ALA A 91 -6.02 14.39 1.78
CA ALA A 91 -6.65 15.18 0.74
C ALA A 91 -6.29 16.68 0.85
N THR A 92 -6.27 17.20 2.08
CA THR A 92 -5.87 18.58 2.38
C THR A 92 -4.40 18.83 2.02
N GLN A 93 -3.50 17.92 2.41
CA GLN A 93 -2.07 18.04 2.12
C GLN A 93 -1.76 17.94 0.62
N LEU A 94 -2.52 17.12 -0.12
CA LEU A 94 -2.41 17.00 -1.57
C LEU A 94 -3.16 18.11 -2.33
N GLY A 95 -3.93 18.96 -1.66
CA GLY A 95 -4.71 20.02 -2.29
C GLY A 95 -5.84 19.49 -3.20
N ILE A 96 -6.42 18.34 -2.88
CA ILE A 96 -7.45 17.68 -3.70
C ILE A 96 -8.76 17.48 -2.93
N SER A 97 -9.87 17.41 -3.66
CA SER A 97 -11.17 17.03 -3.06
C SER A 97 -11.18 15.60 -2.54
N GLU A 98 -12.04 15.28 -1.57
CA GLU A 98 -12.24 13.91 -1.08
C GLU A 98 -12.58 12.91 -2.19
N ARG A 99 -13.39 13.33 -3.18
CA ARG A 99 -13.76 12.48 -4.32
C ARG A 99 -12.53 12.13 -5.15
N GLN A 100 -11.64 13.09 -5.36
CA GLN A 100 -10.37 12.84 -6.05
C GLN A 100 -9.46 11.97 -5.19
N MET A 101 -9.39 12.20 -3.88
CA MET A 101 -8.61 11.37 -2.95
C MET A 101 -9.02 9.89 -3.01
N ARG A 102 -10.30 9.57 -3.12
CA ARG A 102 -10.77 8.18 -3.32
C ARG A 102 -10.23 7.55 -4.60
N ARG A 103 -10.14 8.32 -5.67
CA ARG A 103 -9.60 7.86 -6.97
C ARG A 103 -8.09 7.68 -6.87
N GLU A 104 -7.37 8.64 -6.28
CA GLU A 104 -5.92 8.56 -6.09
C GLU A 104 -5.55 7.36 -5.21
N GLN A 105 -6.26 7.14 -4.10
CA GLN A 105 -6.06 5.98 -3.22
C GLN A 105 -6.19 4.66 -4.00
N ARG A 106 -7.23 4.54 -4.84
CA ARG A 106 -7.42 3.34 -5.66
C ARG A 106 -6.26 3.14 -6.63
N VAL A 107 -5.87 4.18 -7.37
CA VAL A 107 -4.76 4.12 -8.32
C VAL A 107 -3.44 3.78 -7.63
N ALA A 108 -3.20 4.32 -6.44
CA ALA A 108 -1.98 4.10 -5.70
C ALA A 108 -1.88 2.66 -5.17
N ILE A 109 -2.98 2.09 -4.65
CA ILE A 109 -3.03 0.68 -4.24
C ILE A 109 -2.85 -0.24 -5.46
N GLU A 110 -3.47 0.08 -6.61
CA GLU A 110 -3.29 -0.68 -7.85
C GLU A 110 -1.82 -0.65 -8.32
N ALA A 111 -1.14 0.49 -8.23
CA ALA A 111 0.28 0.62 -8.58
C ALA A 111 1.18 -0.22 -7.66
N LEU A 112 0.95 -0.16 -6.35
CA LEU A 112 1.66 -1.01 -5.39
C LEU A 112 1.39 -2.50 -5.65
N ALA A 113 0.14 -2.85 -5.99
CA ALA A 113 -0.22 -4.21 -6.32
C ALA A 113 0.53 -4.71 -7.57
N GLN A 114 0.62 -3.90 -8.63
CA GLN A 114 1.40 -4.24 -9.83
C GLN A 114 2.88 -4.48 -9.52
N GLN A 115 3.46 -3.72 -8.59
CA GLN A 115 4.84 -3.91 -8.19
C GLN A 115 5.06 -5.26 -7.48
N LEU A 116 4.11 -5.65 -6.61
CA LEU A 116 4.18 -6.85 -5.78
C LEU A 116 3.68 -8.13 -6.47
N TRP A 117 2.82 -7.99 -7.48
CA TRP A 117 2.22 -9.10 -8.23
C TRP A 117 3.13 -9.55 -9.37
N ARG A 118 4.21 -10.25 -9.02
CA ARG A 118 5.16 -10.85 -9.97
C ARG A 118 5.37 -12.32 -9.70
#